data_AF-A0AA39EZK6-F1
#
_entry.id   AF-A0AA39EZK6-F1
#
_cell.length_a   1.000
_cell.length_b   1.000
_cell.length_c   1.000
_cell.angle_alpha   90.00
_cell.angle_beta   90.00
_cell.angle_gamma   90.00
#
_symmetry.space_group_name_H-M   'P 1'
#
loop_
_entity.id
_entity.type
_entity.pdbx_description
1 polymer ?
#
loop_
_entity_poly.entity_id
_entity_poly.type
_entity_poly.pdbx_seq_one_letter_code
_entity_poly.pdbx_strand_id
1 'polypeptide(L)'
;NIIYGFCDTLPLIRNVTGKTEKNANTLVTLANRFGMDVIKAHNAVEDCKFLAKILIKLGISNDCMINTSKSMDNVLSQMQKKNEIKVKIKNLQLDELETCTTANMRAKMAAADISYVMIKTIYMDTKNIMDLKNLFGIIDENQN
;
A
#
# COMPACT_ATOMS: atom_id res chain seq x y z
N ASN A 1 20.53 19.69 -6.78
CA ASN A 1 20.21 18.31 -6.32
C ASN A 1 19.06 17.76 -7.12
N ILE A 2 19.30 16.72 -7.91
CA ILE A 2 18.25 15.98 -8.62
C ILE A 2 17.93 14.74 -7.78
N ILE A 3 16.67 14.54 -7.42
CA ILE A 3 16.22 13.36 -6.68
C ILE A 3 15.95 12.25 -7.71
N TYR A 4 16.76 11.18 -7.70
CA TYR A 4 16.59 10.03 -8.61
C TYR A 4 15.34 9.22 -8.30
N GLY A 5 15.04 9.04 -7.01
CA GLY A 5 13.93 8.21 -6.56
C GLY A 5 13.89 8.06 -5.05
N PHE A 6 13.03 7.16 -4.58
CA PHE A 6 12.85 6.86 -3.16
C PHE A 6 13.04 5.37 -2.90
N CYS A 7 13.80 5.05 -1.86
CA CYS A 7 13.98 3.68 -1.40
C CYS A 7 13.11 3.44 -0.17
N ASP A 8 12.26 2.41 -0.22
CA ASP A 8 11.68 1.85 0.99
C ASP A 8 12.74 0.98 1.68
N THR A 9 13.25 1.44 2.81
CA THR A 9 14.35 0.79 3.53
C THR A 9 13.89 -0.39 4.38
N LEU A 10 12.58 -0.51 4.65
CA LEU A 10 12.07 -1.56 5.52
C LEU A 10 12.27 -2.98 4.94
N PRO A 11 11.99 -3.25 3.65
CA PRO A 11 12.34 -4.52 3.02
C PRO A 11 13.85 -4.84 3.08
N LEU A 12 14.70 -3.85 2.84
CA LEU A 12 16.16 -4.03 2.93
C LEU A 12 16.59 -4.43 4.34
N ILE A 13 16.09 -3.70 5.33
CA ILE A 13 16.36 -3.97 6.75
C ILE A 13 15.88 -5.38 7.11
N ARG A 14 14.67 -5.78 6.69
CA ARG A 14 14.14 -7.13 6.96
C ARG A 14 15.00 -8.23 6.36
N ASN A 15 15.50 -8.03 5.14
CA ASN A 15 16.39 -8.99 4.48
C ASN A 15 17.71 -9.15 5.24
N VAL A 16 18.27 -8.05 5.76
CA VAL A 16 19.52 -8.10 6.54
C VAL A 16 19.30 -8.68 7.94
N THR A 17 18.22 -8.30 8.64
CA THR A 17 17.99 -8.72 10.02
C THR A 17 17.39 -10.12 10.13
N GLY A 18 16.75 -10.62 9.08
CA GLY A 18 16.02 -11.89 9.07
C GLY A 18 14.76 -11.90 9.96
N LYS A 19 14.37 -10.76 10.54
CA LYS A 19 13.27 -10.69 11.51
C LYS A 19 11.94 -10.34 10.83
N THR A 20 10.94 -11.18 11.00
CA THR A 20 9.58 -11.00 10.44
C THR A 20 8.52 -10.66 11.49
N GLU A 21 8.88 -10.73 12.77
CA GLU A 21 7.98 -10.44 13.89
C GLU A 21 7.48 -8.98 13.88
N LYS A 22 6.28 -8.78 14.43
CA LYS A 22 5.68 -7.46 14.57
C LYS A 22 6.61 -6.55 15.36
N ASN A 23 6.81 -5.33 14.85
CA ASN A 23 7.65 -4.28 15.43
C ASN A 23 9.16 -4.54 15.49
N ALA A 24 9.66 -5.72 15.07
CA ALA A 24 11.07 -6.08 15.19
C ALA A 24 12.05 -5.17 14.41
N ASN A 25 11.55 -4.50 13.37
CA ASN A 25 12.32 -3.60 12.50
C ASN A 25 11.80 -2.16 12.55
N THR A 26 11.13 -1.76 13.62
CA THR A 26 10.79 -0.34 13.82
C THR A 26 12.06 0.45 14.09
N LEU A 27 12.05 1.73 13.74
CA LEU A 27 13.17 2.64 13.96
C LEU A 27 13.64 2.63 15.42
N VAL A 28 12.69 2.71 16.36
CA VAL A 28 12.95 2.69 17.81
C VAL A 28 13.58 1.37 18.24
N THR A 29 13.02 0.23 17.82
CA THR A 29 13.58 -1.10 18.15
C THR A 29 15.01 -1.26 17.63
N LEU A 30 15.27 -0.82 16.40
CA LEU A 30 16.61 -0.89 15.80
C LEU A 30 17.59 0.08 16.46
N ALA A 31 17.18 1.31 16.73
CA ALA A 31 17.97 2.31 17.42
C ALA A 31 18.38 1.83 18.83
N ASN A 32 17.42 1.31 19.61
CA ASN A 32 17.69 0.70 20.91
C ASN A 32 18.66 -0.48 20.81
N ARG A 33 18.48 -1.36 19.82
CA ARG A 33 19.37 -2.51 19.59
C ARG A 33 20.82 -2.09 19.33
N PHE A 34 21.04 -0.93 18.73
CA PHE A 34 22.35 -0.38 18.47
C PHE A 34 22.84 0.60 19.55
N GLY A 35 22.17 0.68 20.69
CA GLY A 35 22.54 1.55 21.80
C GLY A 35 22.40 3.05 21.50
N MET A 36 21.46 3.41 20.62
CA MET A 36 21.16 4.81 20.30
C MET A 36 20.12 5.36 21.28
N ASP A 37 20.33 6.58 21.75
CA ASP A 37 19.37 7.29 22.58
C ASP A 37 18.17 7.75 21.74
N VAL A 38 17.00 7.16 22.00
CA VAL A 38 15.73 7.41 21.30
C VAL A 38 14.84 8.44 22.00
N ILE A 39 15.34 9.19 22.99
CA ILE A 39 14.57 10.23 23.71
C ILE A 39 13.93 11.27 22.77
N LYS A 40 14.49 11.46 21.56
CA LYS A 40 13.96 12.35 20.51
C LYS A 40 13.30 11.65 19.32
N ALA A 41 12.97 10.36 19.44
CA ALA A 41 12.14 9.69 18.44
C ALA A 41 10.81 10.45 18.27
N HIS A 42 10.23 10.42 17.06
CA HIS A 42 9.08 11.24 16.65
C HIS A 42 9.39 12.69 16.25
N ASN A 43 10.67 13.08 16.22
CA ASN A 43 11.12 14.24 15.47
C ASN A 43 11.63 13.79 14.11
N ALA A 44 11.03 14.27 13.01
CA ALA A 44 11.36 13.82 11.66
C ALA A 44 12.85 13.98 11.29
N VAL A 45 13.52 15.02 11.78
CA VAL A 45 14.95 15.25 11.53
C VAL A 45 15.80 14.21 12.28
N GLU A 46 15.46 13.92 13.54
CA GLU A 46 16.14 12.89 14.32
C GLU A 46 15.85 11.49 13.78
N ASP A 47 14.62 11.23 13.30
CA ASP A 47 14.25 9.96 12.68
C ASP A 47 15.08 9.69 11.42
N CYS A 48 15.33 10.71 10.59
CA CYS A 48 16.24 10.62 9.45
C CYS A 48 17.68 10.29 9.89
N LYS A 49 18.16 10.91 10.98
CA LYS A 49 19.51 10.63 11.51
C LYS A 49 19.61 9.21 12.07
N PHE A 50 18.60 8.72 12.78
CA PHE A 50 18.54 7.35 13.27
C PHE A 50 18.54 6.37 12.11
N LEU A 51 17.71 6.62 11.08
CA LEU A 51 17.65 5.74 9.91
C LEU A 51 19.01 5.66 9.22
N ALA A 52 19.67 6.79 8.98
CA ALA A 52 21.01 6.81 8.37
C ALA A 52 22.03 5.98 9.20
N LYS A 53 22.05 6.15 10.52
CA LYS A 53 22.93 5.37 11.41
C LYS A 53 22.60 3.88 11.41
N ILE A 54 21.32 3.52 11.41
CA ILE A 54 20.84 2.13 11.36
C ILE A 54 21.30 1.45 10.07
N LEU A 55 21.13 2.12 8.92
CA LEU A 55 21.56 1.60 7.63
C LEU A 55 23.08 1.34 7.59
N ILE A 56 23.88 2.28 8.12
CA ILE A 56 25.32 2.11 8.26
C ILE A 56 25.66 0.91 9.17
N LYS A 57 25.00 0.79 10.33
CA LYS A 57 25.21 -0.32 11.28
C LYS A 57 24.80 -1.68 10.72
N LEU A 58 23.83 -1.71 9.81
CA LEU A 58 23.38 -2.91 9.09
C LEU A 58 24.21 -3.20 7.83
N GLY A 59 25.19 -2.34 7.48
CA GLY A 59 25.99 -2.50 6.28
C GLY A 59 25.21 -2.32 4.97
N ILE A 60 24.08 -1.62 5.00
CA ILE A 60 23.27 -1.35 3.80
C ILE A 60 23.95 -0.20 3.03
N SER A 61 24.49 -0.52 1.85
CA SER A 61 25.21 0.44 1.02
C SER A 61 24.28 1.37 0.23
N ASN A 62 24.83 2.49 -0.23
CA ASN A 62 24.12 3.40 -1.14
C ASN A 62 23.72 2.70 -2.45
N ASP A 63 24.59 1.85 -3.00
CA ASP A 63 24.29 1.09 -4.22
C ASP A 63 23.10 0.15 -4.03
N CYS A 64 23.01 -0.50 -2.85
CA CYS A 64 21.85 -1.33 -2.51
C CYS A 64 20.56 -0.50 -2.52
N MET A 65 20.57 0.68 -1.89
CA MET A 65 19.41 1.57 -1.85
C MET A 65 19.02 2.12 -3.24
N ILE A 66 20.01 2.47 -4.06
CA ILE A 66 19.79 2.97 -5.42
C ILE A 66 19.14 1.89 -6.28
N ASN A 67 19.66 0.65 -6.22
CA ASN A 67 19.16 -0.48 -7.01
C ASN A 67 17.75 -0.92 -6.62
N THR A 68 17.31 -0.63 -5.39
CA THR A 68 15.94 -0.92 -4.93
C THR A 68 15.03 0.30 -4.90
N SER A 69 15.52 1.45 -5.35
CA SER A 69 14.74 2.68 -5.36
C SER A 69 13.66 2.66 -6.45
N LYS A 70 12.49 3.20 -6.12
CA LYS A 70 11.48 3.55 -7.12
C LYS A 70 11.82 4.92 -7.68
N SER A 71 11.91 5.03 -9.01
CA SER A 71 12.18 6.30 -9.67
C SER A 71 11.10 7.35 -9.35
N MET A 72 11.46 8.63 -9.44
CA MET A 72 10.51 9.72 -9.23
C MET A 72 9.29 9.61 -10.16
N ASP A 73 9.49 9.27 -11.44
CA ASP A 73 8.41 9.08 -12.41
C ASP A 73 7.45 7.96 -12.00
N ASN A 74 7.98 6.86 -11.46
CA ASN A 74 7.16 5.76 -10.93
C ASN A 74 6.31 6.24 -9.76
N VAL A 75 6.88 7.01 -8.82
CA VAL A 75 6.15 7.58 -7.68
C VAL A 75 5.04 8.52 -8.16
N LEU A 76 5.35 9.46 -9.06
CA LEU A 76 4.39 10.40 -9.61
C LEU A 76 3.23 9.69 -10.32
N SER A 77 3.54 8.68 -11.14
CA SER A 77 2.51 7.89 -11.83
C SER A 77 1.57 7.15 -10.86
N GLN A 78 2.09 6.64 -9.73
CA GLN A 78 1.28 5.98 -8.71
C GLN A 78 0.38 6.97 -7.96
N MET A 79 0.91 8.17 -7.65
CA MET A 79 0.13 9.23 -7.02
C MET A 79 -1.01 9.68 -7.94
N GLN A 80 -0.74 9.84 -9.23
CA GLN A 80 -1.75 10.18 -10.22
C GLN A 80 -2.84 9.09 -10.31
N LYS A 81 -2.46 7.81 -10.49
CA LYS A 81 -3.42 6.70 -10.52
C LYS A 81 -4.28 6.63 -9.26
N LYS A 82 -3.69 6.87 -8.10
CA LYS A 82 -4.44 6.90 -6.82
C LYS A 82 -5.47 8.03 -6.80
N ASN A 83 -5.13 9.20 -7.33
CA ASN A 83 -6.06 10.31 -7.46
C ASN A 83 -7.18 10.01 -8.46
N GLU A 84 -6.85 9.43 -9.62
CA GLU A 84 -7.83 9.01 -10.63
C GLU A 84 -8.81 7.99 -10.07
N ILE A 85 -8.34 6.96 -9.36
CA ILE A 85 -9.19 5.97 -8.69
C ILE A 85 -10.09 6.64 -7.66
N LYS A 86 -9.59 7.61 -6.88
CA LYS A 86 -10.39 8.33 -5.89
C LYS A 86 -11.54 9.12 -6.55
N VAL A 87 -11.27 9.76 -7.68
CA VAL A 87 -12.32 10.44 -8.48
C VAL A 87 -13.31 9.42 -9.02
N LYS A 88 -12.82 8.29 -9.54
CA LYS A 88 -13.65 7.23 -10.11
C LYS A 88 -14.58 6.58 -9.08
N ILE A 89 -14.10 6.34 -7.85
CA ILE A 89 -14.91 5.86 -6.72
C ILE A 89 -16.12 6.76 -6.48
N LYS A 90 -15.90 8.09 -6.46
CA LYS A 90 -16.98 9.08 -6.28
C LYS A 90 -17.97 9.04 -7.44
N ASN A 91 -17.46 9.07 -8.67
CA ASN A 91 -18.29 9.08 -9.88
C ASN A 91 -19.15 7.81 -10.02
N LEU A 92 -18.62 6.65 -9.60
CA LEU A 92 -19.33 5.37 -9.60
C LEU A 92 -20.20 5.15 -8.33
N GLN A 93 -20.30 6.17 -7.46
CA GLN A 93 -21.08 6.16 -6.22
C GLN A 93 -20.71 5.02 -5.27
N LEU A 94 -19.44 4.59 -5.27
CA LEU A 94 -19.01 3.45 -4.46
C LEU A 94 -18.85 3.79 -2.97
N ASP A 95 -18.83 5.08 -2.60
CA ASP A 95 -18.81 5.51 -1.20
C ASP A 95 -20.08 5.06 -0.44
N GLU A 96 -21.18 4.81 -1.15
CA GLU A 96 -22.42 4.22 -0.58
C GLU A 96 -22.19 2.83 0.03
N LEU A 97 -21.13 2.14 -0.36
CA LEU A 97 -20.74 0.82 0.15
C LEU A 97 -19.72 0.90 1.28
N GLU A 98 -19.38 2.09 1.80
CA GLU A 98 -18.30 2.26 2.77
C GLU A 98 -18.49 1.45 4.05
N THR A 99 -19.73 1.28 4.49
CA THR A 99 -20.07 0.55 5.73
C THR A 99 -19.87 -0.96 5.62
N CYS A 100 -19.84 -1.52 4.41
CA CYS A 100 -19.75 -2.96 4.17
C CYS A 100 -18.57 -3.38 3.29
N THR A 101 -17.76 -2.43 2.80
CA THR A 101 -16.60 -2.70 1.96
C THR A 101 -15.35 -1.99 2.45
N THR A 102 -14.20 -2.58 2.16
CA THR A 102 -12.92 -1.89 2.38
C THR A 102 -12.63 -0.89 1.26
N ALA A 103 -11.81 0.13 1.53
CA ALA A 103 -11.34 1.05 0.50
C ALA A 103 -10.65 0.33 -0.68
N ASN A 104 -9.94 -0.77 -0.40
CA ASN A 104 -9.30 -1.58 -1.43
C ASN A 104 -10.32 -2.31 -2.33
N MET A 105 -11.43 -2.80 -1.76
CA MET A 105 -12.52 -3.39 -2.55
C MET A 105 -13.15 -2.35 -3.46
N ARG A 106 -13.45 -1.15 -2.95
CA ARG A 106 -13.98 -0.05 -3.77
C ARG A 106 -13.02 0.37 -4.87
N ALA A 107 -11.71 0.41 -4.60
CA ALA A 107 -10.71 0.69 -5.63
C ALA A 107 -10.69 -0.37 -6.74
N LYS A 108 -10.85 -1.66 -6.40
CA LYS A 108 -10.97 -2.75 -7.39
C LYS A 108 -12.25 -2.65 -8.22
N MET A 109 -13.39 -2.38 -7.57
CA MET A 109 -14.66 -2.14 -8.26
C MET A 109 -14.55 -0.96 -9.24
N ALA A 110 -13.95 0.15 -8.80
CA ALA A 110 -13.71 1.31 -9.65
C ALA A 110 -12.78 0.97 -10.82
N ALA A 111 -11.71 0.21 -10.58
CA ALA A 111 -10.81 -0.24 -11.64
C ALA A 111 -11.53 -1.12 -12.70
N ALA A 112 -12.56 -1.87 -12.30
CA ALA A 112 -13.39 -2.70 -13.16
C ALA A 112 -14.65 -1.99 -13.71
N ASP A 113 -14.78 -0.67 -13.51
CA ASP A 113 -15.95 0.13 -13.94
C ASP A 113 -17.30 -0.36 -13.36
N ILE A 114 -17.27 -1.03 -12.21
CA ILE A 114 -18.48 -1.45 -11.50
C ILE A 114 -18.99 -0.30 -10.65
N SER A 115 -20.22 0.14 -10.90
CA SER A 115 -20.89 1.19 -10.11
C SER A 115 -21.83 0.62 -9.05
N TYR A 116 -22.13 1.42 -8.04
CA TYR A 116 -23.17 1.10 -7.05
C TYR A 116 -24.53 0.89 -7.72
N VAL A 117 -24.87 1.70 -8.73
CA VAL A 117 -26.12 1.57 -9.48
C VAL A 117 -26.19 0.21 -10.17
N MET A 118 -25.12 -0.24 -10.83
CA MET A 118 -25.07 -1.57 -11.47
C MET A 118 -25.32 -2.70 -10.46
N ILE A 119 -24.65 -2.66 -9.30
CA ILE A 119 -24.82 -3.66 -8.24
C ILE A 119 -26.28 -3.68 -7.77
N LYS A 120 -26.85 -2.49 -7.51
CA LYS A 120 -28.23 -2.36 -7.04
C LYS A 120 -29.23 -2.86 -8.08
N THR A 121 -29.09 -2.47 -9.35
CA THR A 121 -29.97 -2.88 -10.44
C THR A 121 -29.94 -4.39 -10.61
N ILE A 122 -28.74 -5.00 -10.73
CA ILE A 122 -28.61 -6.45 -10.88
C ILE A 122 -29.29 -7.18 -9.72
N TYR A 123 -29.05 -6.76 -8.48
CA TYR A 123 -29.66 -7.41 -7.33
C TYR A 123 -31.19 -7.21 -7.27
N MET A 124 -31.70 -6.02 -7.60
CA MET A 124 -33.13 -5.74 -7.54
C MET A 124 -33.90 -6.46 -8.64
N ASP A 125 -33.32 -6.54 -9.85
CA ASP A 125 -33.96 -7.16 -11.01
C ASP A 125 -33.94 -8.69 -10.93
N THR A 126 -32.80 -9.26 -10.54
CA THR A 126 -32.63 -10.73 -10.52
C THR A 126 -33.02 -11.35 -9.18
N LYS A 127 -32.88 -10.60 -8.08
CA LYS A 127 -32.90 -11.10 -6.69
C LYS A 127 -32.02 -12.33 -6.48
N ASN A 128 -31.02 -12.51 -7.35
CA ASN A 128 -30.18 -13.68 -7.41
C ASN A 128 -28.74 -13.29 -7.11
N ILE A 129 -28.19 -13.88 -6.06
CA ILE A 129 -26.80 -13.63 -5.66
C ILE A 129 -25.80 -14.13 -6.70
N MET A 130 -26.19 -15.07 -7.56
CA MET A 130 -25.31 -15.60 -8.61
C MET A 130 -25.00 -14.55 -9.66
N ASP A 131 -25.94 -13.66 -9.99
CA ASP A 131 -25.71 -12.61 -10.96
C ASP A 131 -24.78 -11.52 -10.42
N LEU A 132 -24.80 -11.29 -9.10
CA LEU A 132 -23.77 -10.48 -8.43
C LEU A 132 -22.41 -11.16 -8.42
N LYS A 133 -22.35 -12.48 -8.19
CA LYS A 133 -21.09 -13.24 -8.28
C LYS A 133 -20.49 -13.11 -9.68
N ASN A 134 -21.31 -13.26 -10.72
CA ASN A 134 -20.90 -13.09 -12.11
C ASN A 134 -20.36 -11.66 -12.38
N LEU A 135 -21.03 -10.62 -11.85
CA LEU A 135 -20.55 -9.23 -11.94
C LEU A 135 -19.14 -9.06 -11.34
N PHE A 136 -18.84 -9.77 -10.25
CA PHE A 136 -17.51 -9.75 -9.61
C PHE A 136 -16.54 -10.78 -10.18
N GLY A 137 -16.88 -11.46 -11.28
CA GLY A 137 -16.01 -12.46 -11.94
C GLY A 137 -15.90 -13.78 -11.19
N ILE A 138 -16.84 -14.09 -10.29
CA ILE A 138 -16.96 -15.38 -9.63
C ILE A 138 -17.93 -16.23 -10.46
N ILE A 139 -17.36 -17.06 -11.34
CA ILE A 139 -18.13 -18.02 -12.16
C ILE A 139 -18.24 -19.33 -11.36
N ASP A 140 -19.45 -19.90 -11.23
CA ASP A 140 -19.62 -21.24 -10.66
C ASP A 140 -19.12 -22.26 -11.70
N GLU A 141 -18.00 -22.93 -11.41
CA GLU A 141 -17.43 -23.97 -12.28
C GLU A 141 -18.23 -25.28 -12.26
N ASN A 142 -19.37 -25.35 -11.56
CA ASN A 142 -20.16 -26.57 -11.35
C ASN A 142 -21.45 -26.63 -12.20
N GLN A 143 -21.52 -25.94 -13.34
CA GLN A 143 -22.56 -26.17 -14.35
C GLN A 143 -21.97 -26.83 -15.59
N ASN A 144 -21.71 -28.14 -15.49
CA ASN A 144 -21.64 -29.09 -16.60
C ASN A 144 -22.60 -30.25 -16.31
#